data_AF-A0A358DBQ0-F1
#
_entry.id   AF-A0A358DBQ0-F1
#
_cell.length_a   1.000
_cell.length_b   1.000
_cell.length_c   1.000
_cell.angle_alpha   90.00
_cell.angle_beta   90.00
_cell.angle_gamma   90.00
#
_symmetry.space_group_name_H-M   'P 1'
#
loop_
_entity.id
_entity.type
_entity.pdbx_description
1 polymer ?
#
loop_
_entity_poly.entity_id
_entity_poly.type
_entity_poly.pdbx_seq_one_letter_code
_entity_poly.pdbx_strand_id
1 'polypeptide(L)'
;LSIVGFDDSDVRSRTFPKFSAVCQNAEQFGYDAARWLTRRLEGTETGVIRVHRPTTLQFNRSTGPAPERPIRLASNRSDVIRVEFPKRKKKP
;
A
#
# COMPACT_ATOMS: atom_id res chain seq x y z
N LEU A 1 -2.72 -1.97 -15.27
CA LEU A 1 -2.38 -2.77 -14.08
C LEU A 1 -2.42 -1.84 -12.89
N SER A 2 -3.20 -2.18 -11.87
CA SER A 2 -3.29 -1.41 -10.63
C SER A 2 -2.42 -2.05 -9.56
N ILE A 3 -1.75 -1.24 -8.75
CA ILE A 3 -0.90 -1.67 -7.64
C ILE A 3 -1.41 -1.02 -6.36
N VAL A 4 -1.61 -1.82 -5.32
CA VAL A 4 -1.89 -1.35 -3.95
C VAL A 4 -0.82 -1.93 -3.03
N GLY A 5 -0.16 -1.08 -2.25
CA GLY A 5 0.81 -1.48 -1.24
C GLY A 5 0.19 -1.63 0.15
N PHE A 6 1.03 -2.02 1.10
CA PHE A 6 0.74 -2.05 2.53
C PHE A 6 1.85 -1.27 3.23
N ASP A 7 1.50 -0.61 4.35
CA ASP A 7 2.31 0.37 5.09
C ASP A 7 2.46 1.75 4.44
N ASP A 8 2.69 2.74 5.30
CA ASP A 8 2.95 4.14 4.93
C ASP A 8 4.45 4.48 4.95
N SER A 9 5.28 3.57 4.44
CA SER A 9 6.72 3.79 4.40
C SER A 9 7.13 4.87 3.38
N ASP A 10 8.31 5.45 3.58
CA ASP A 10 8.92 6.42 2.66
C ASP A 10 9.00 5.95 1.21
N VAL A 11 9.12 4.63 0.99
CA VAL A 11 9.15 4.04 -0.36
C VAL A 11 7.92 4.42 -1.16
N ARG A 12 6.78 4.57 -0.48
CA ARG A 12 5.52 4.99 -1.09
C ARG A 12 5.60 6.35 -1.75
N SER A 13 6.17 7.34 -1.07
CA SER A 13 6.30 8.70 -1.60
C SER A 13 7.40 8.82 -2.64
N ARG A 14 8.37 7.89 -2.64
CA ARG A 14 9.52 7.85 -3.55
C ARG A 14 9.33 6.98 -4.80
N THR A 15 8.22 6.26 -4.92
CA THR A 15 7.86 5.48 -6.11
C THR A 15 7.10 6.36 -7.12
N PHE A 16 7.33 6.16 -8.43
CA PHE A 16 6.57 6.81 -9.49
C PHE A 16 5.76 5.79 -10.33
N PRO A 17 4.42 5.93 -10.44
CA PRO A 17 3.58 6.85 -9.68
C PRO A 17 3.57 6.51 -8.20
N LYS A 18 3.32 7.51 -7.34
CA LYS A 18 3.08 7.29 -5.90
C LYS A 18 1.99 6.23 -5.74
N PHE A 19 2.26 5.17 -4.99
CA PHE A 19 1.31 4.06 -4.91
C PHE A 19 0.22 4.26 -3.85
N SER A 20 -1.00 3.79 -4.16
CA SER A 20 -2.11 3.61 -3.23
C SER A 20 -1.75 2.56 -2.19
N ALA A 21 -2.10 2.74 -0.92
CA ALA A 21 -1.72 1.80 0.13
C ALA A 21 -2.73 1.76 1.28
N VAL A 22 -2.76 0.63 1.99
CA VAL A 22 -3.32 0.56 3.34
C VAL A 22 -2.25 1.06 4.31
N CYS A 23 -2.48 2.25 4.86
CA CYS A 23 -1.58 2.95 5.77
C CYS A 23 -1.84 2.52 7.21
N GLN A 24 -0.76 2.21 7.92
CA GLN A 24 -0.75 1.92 9.35
C GLN A 24 0.13 2.94 10.07
N ASN A 25 -0.18 3.27 11.32
CA ASN A 25 0.70 4.08 12.15
C ASN A 25 1.72 3.17 12.86
N ALA A 26 2.84 2.90 12.17
CA ALA A 26 3.92 2.06 12.70
C ALA A 26 4.57 2.65 13.96
N GLU A 27 4.68 3.98 14.04
CA GLU A 27 5.23 4.68 15.21
C GLU A 27 4.39 4.41 16.46
N GLN A 28 3.06 4.45 16.34
CA GLN A 28 2.15 4.16 17.45
C GLN A 28 2.28 2.71 17.93
N PHE A 29 2.49 1.74 17.03
CA PHE A 29 2.75 0.36 17.42
C PHE A 29 4.06 0.22 18.20
N GLY A 30 5.12 0.90 17.75
CA GLY A 30 6.40 0.93 18.46
C GLY A 30 6.26 1.54 19.85
N TYR A 31 5.55 2.66 19.96
CA TYR A 31 5.25 3.30 21.25
C TYR A 31 4.47 2.38 22.19
N ASP A 32 3.39 1.76 21.70
CA ASP A 32 2.54 0.88 22.50
C ASP A 32 3.31 -0.35 23.01
N ALA A 33 4.15 -0.94 22.15
CA ALA A 33 4.99 -2.07 22.51
C ALA A 33 6.06 -1.69 23.55
N ALA A 34 6.77 -0.58 23.34
CA ALA A 34 7.79 -0.11 24.28
C ALA A 34 7.19 0.23 25.64
N ARG A 35 6.08 0.98 25.66
CA ARG A 35 5.37 1.33 26.89
C ARG A 35 4.90 0.09 27.65
N TRP A 36 4.37 -0.91 26.95
CA TRP A 36 3.94 -2.16 27.58
C TRP A 36 5.12 -2.94 28.16
N LEU A 37 6.23 -3.04 27.42
CA LEU A 37 7.43 -3.73 27.89
C LEU A 37 8.01 -3.06 29.15
N THR A 38 8.11 -1.73 29.17
CA THR A 38 8.59 -1.00 30.36
C THR A 38 7.73 -1.29 31.58
N ARG A 39 6.40 -1.21 31.44
CA ARG A 39 5.47 -1.53 32.54
C ARG A 39 5.56 -2.98 32.99
N ARG A 40 5.82 -3.90 32.06
CA ARG A 40 6.02 -5.32 32.37
C ARG A 40 7.28 -5.53 33.21
N LEU A 41 8.36 -4.82 32.91
CA LEU A 41 9.62 -4.85 33.66
C LEU A 41 9.48 -4.20 35.05
N GLU A 42 8.68 -3.15 35.17
CA GLU A 42 8.34 -2.49 36.44
C GLU A 42 7.35 -3.28 37.30
N GLY A 43 6.80 -4.38 36.78
CA GLY A 43 5.78 -5.18 37.46
C GLY A 43 4.39 -4.53 37.51
N THR A 44 4.17 -3.43 36.77
CA THR A 44 2.89 -2.71 36.74
C THR A 44 1.92 -3.24 35.68
N GLU A 45 2.39 -4.12 34.79
CA GLU A 45 1.56 -4.80 33.79
C GLU A 45 1.72 -6.33 33.87
N THR A 46 0.60 -7.05 33.69
CA THR A 46 0.59 -8.52 33.72
C THR A 46 -0.08 -9.13 32.50
N GLY A 47 0.46 -10.25 32.01
CA GLY A 47 -0.11 -10.98 30.88
C GLY A 47 0.52 -10.64 29.53
N VAL A 48 -0.31 -10.58 28.48
CA VAL A 48 0.09 -10.41 27.07
C VAL A 48 -0.61 -9.19 26.49
N ILE A 49 0.10 -8.41 25.67
CA ILE A 49 -0.49 -7.29 24.94
C ILE A 49 -1.15 -7.75 23.63
N ARG A 50 -2.41 -7.34 23.42
CA ARG A 50 -3.09 -7.41 22.13
C ARG A 50 -3.75 -6.07 21.82
N VAL A 51 -3.28 -5.40 20.78
CA VAL A 51 -3.77 -4.09 20.38
C VAL A 51 -4.34 -4.17 18.98
N HIS A 52 -5.55 -3.65 18.80
CA HIS A 52 -6.13 -3.41 17.49
C HIS A 52 -6.09 -1.90 17.21
N ARG A 53 -5.59 -1.52 16.04
CA ARG A 53 -5.55 -0.13 15.58
C ARG A 53 -6.20 -0.02 14.21
N PRO A 54 -6.94 1.06 13.95
CA PRO A 54 -7.49 1.31 12.63
C PRO A 54 -6.37 1.52 11.61
N THR A 55 -6.64 1.12 10.38
CA THR A 55 -5.79 1.39 9.21
C THR A 55 -6.56 2.22 8.21
N THR A 56 -5.87 3.04 7.42
CA THR A 56 -6.51 3.92 6.44
C THR A 56 -6.12 3.51 5.04
N LEU A 57 -7.09 3.25 4.16
CA LEU A 57 -6.81 3.08 2.73
C LEU A 57 -6.64 4.46 2.08
N GLN A 58 -5.45 4.74 1.55
CA GLN A 58 -5.16 5.99 0.85
C GLN A 58 -4.93 5.77 -0.64
N PHE A 59 -5.77 6.37 -1.47
CA PHE A 59 -5.66 6.32 -2.93
C PHE A 59 -4.63 7.31 -3.47
N ASN A 60 -3.85 6.87 -4.46
CA ASN A 60 -2.89 7.67 -5.24
C ASN A 60 -2.95 7.25 -6.72
N ARG A 61 -1.84 7.41 -7.45
CA ARG A 61 -1.79 7.29 -8.92
C ARG A 61 -1.38 5.90 -9.43
N SER A 62 -1.21 4.91 -8.55
CA SER A 62 -0.92 3.53 -8.96
C SER A 62 -2.16 2.66 -9.16
N THR A 63 -3.36 3.17 -8.86
CA THR A 63 -4.63 2.48 -9.07
C THR A 63 -5.46 3.22 -10.09
N GLY A 64 -6.15 2.47 -10.95
CA GLY A 64 -7.09 3.01 -11.92
C GLY A 64 -8.18 2.00 -12.26
N PRO A 65 -9.15 2.40 -13.09
CA PRO A 65 -10.19 1.51 -13.56
C PRO A 65 -9.61 0.32 -14.31
N ALA A 66 -10.29 -0.82 -14.22
CA ALA A 66 -9.99 -1.96 -15.08
C ALA A 66 -10.27 -1.60 -16.55
N PRO A 67 -9.56 -2.22 -17.52
CA PRO A 67 -9.88 -2.06 -18.93
C PRO A 67 -11.31 -2.53 -19.21
N GLU A 68 -12.05 -1.82 -20.07
CA GLU A 68 -13.42 -2.20 -20.47
C GLU A 68 -13.49 -3.57 -21.14
N ARG A 69 -12.40 -3.99 -21.79
CA ARG A 69 -12.27 -5.31 -22.42
C ARG A 69 -11.16 -6.10 -21.73
N PRO A 70 -11.39 -7.37 -21.34
CA PRO A 70 -10.36 -8.20 -20.74
C PRO A 70 -9.11 -8.28 -21.62
N ILE A 71 -7.95 -8.00 -21.04
CA ILE A 71 -6.65 -8.21 -21.68
C ILE A 71 -6.14 -9.56 -21.22
N ARG A 72 -6.03 -10.53 -22.16
CA ARG A 72 -5.37 -11.80 -21.87
C ARG A 72 -3.86 -11.55 -21.91
N LEU A 73 -3.20 -11.67 -20.76
CA LEU A 73 -1.73 -11.69 -20.72
C LEU A 73 -1.26 -12.99 -21.36
N ALA A 74 -0.43 -12.89 -22.39
CA ALA A 74 0.13 -14.06 -23.05
C ALA A 74 0.88 -14.90 -22.01
N SER A 75 0.49 -16.17 -21.86
CA SER A 75 1.28 -17.10 -21.08
C SER A 75 2.58 -17.32 -21.85
N ASN A 76 3.70 -16.98 -21.21
CA ASN A 76 5.02 -17.57 -21.41
C ASN A 76 5.51 -17.79 -22.87
N ARG A 77 5.85 -16.70 -23.56
CA ARG A 77 7.04 -16.54 -24.43
C ARG A 77 7.01 -15.13 -25.01
N SER A 78 7.92 -14.25 -24.56
CA SER A 78 8.46 -13.03 -25.21
C SER A 78 7.61 -12.24 -26.22
N ASP A 79 6.29 -12.26 -26.15
CA ASP A 79 5.43 -11.40 -26.93
C ASP A 79 5.19 -10.14 -26.10
N VAL A 80 6.09 -9.17 -26.28
CA VAL A 80 5.87 -7.81 -25.78
C VAL A 80 4.61 -7.29 -26.46
N ILE A 81 3.46 -7.44 -25.81
CA ILE A 81 2.22 -6.80 -26.25
C ILE A 81 2.43 -5.30 -26.08
N ARG A 82 2.74 -4.60 -27.18
CA ARG A 82 2.71 -3.13 -27.21
C ARG A 82 1.27 -2.69 -26.99
N VAL A 83 0.97 -2.30 -25.76
CA VAL A 83 -0.29 -1.63 -25.44
C VAL A 83 -0.16 -0.19 -25.94
N GLU A 84 -0.77 0.11 -27.09
CA GLU A 84 -0.90 1.49 -27.54
C GLU A 84 -1.96 2.20 -26.70
N PHE A 85 -1.52 3.20 -25.92
CA PHE A 85 -2.46 4.06 -25.21
C PHE A 85 -3.10 5.03 -26.21
N PRO A 86 -4.43 5.23 -26.16
CA PRO A 86 -5.12 6.14 -27.05
C PRO A 86 -4.53 7.55 -26.90
N LYS A 87 -4.10 8.15 -28.02
CA LYS A 87 -3.58 9.52 -28.04
C LYS A 87 -4.66 10.46 -27.52
N ARG A 88 -4.31 11.25 -26.50
CA ARG A 88 -5.18 12.29 -25.93
C ARG A 88 -5.60 13.23 -27.08
N LYS A 89 -6.89 13.32 -27.39
CA LYS A 89 -7.39 14.28 -28.38
C LYS A 89 -7.02 15.68 -27.90
N LYS A 90 -6.18 16.41 -28.65
CA LYS A 90 -5.99 17.84 -28.44
C LYS A 90 -7.35 18.50 -28.72
N LYS A 91 -7.93 19.16 -27.72
CA LYS A 91 -9.08 20.03 -27.95
C LYS A 91 -8.62 21.21 -28.82
N PRO A 92 -9.48 21.69 -29.75
CA PRO A 92 -9.20 22.87 -30.56
C PRO A 92 -9.07 24.12 -29.70
#